data_AF-A0A927EXK9-F1
#
_entry.id   AF-A0A927EXK9-F1
#
_cell.length_a   1.000
_cell.length_b   1.000
_cell.length_c   1.000
_cell.angle_alpha   90.00
_cell.angle_beta   90.00
_cell.angle_gamma   90.00
#
_symmetry.space_group_name_H-M   'P 1'
#
loop_
_entity.id
_entity.type
_entity.pdbx_description
1 polymer ?
#
loop_
_entity_poly.entity_id
_entity_poly.type
_entity_poly.pdbx_seq_one_letter_code
_entity_poly.pdbx_strand_id
1 'polypeptide(L)'
;MFPAIRGVQAGREFYVSMCPLRLIPKIFLFDEDELAPEVRAQRVLNKGRLPALTRYIVDNPDDYVFSALTASVDGEMHFQSIGDSGVGMRAGQLRIPMAARFLINDGQHRRAAIEQALKENPDLGEETIAVVFFYDAGLARCQQMFADLNRHAVRPARSIGVLYDHRDDLAIIARLLAMKSPVFKGHVEMENSTLSQRSRKLFTLSAVYYATQSLLQGLKVDKERAEALAGLYWEAVDTVVPEWALVRGREMTAPEVRRDFIHSHGIALHALGRIGNTLLRESQTQKSWKSKLNRLKTVDWSRSNTDWEGRALVGGRVSKSHQNLALTVNYLRRHMVLQLSPEEQRVEEAYVRGDS
;
A
#
# COMPACT_ATOMS: atom_id res chain seq x y z
N MET A 1 17.05 -17.08 28.80
CA MET A 1 18.20 -17.61 28.04
C MET A 1 17.73 -17.90 26.63
N PHE A 2 18.50 -17.54 25.63
CA PHE A 2 18.11 -17.61 24.21
C PHE A 2 19.19 -18.37 23.42
N PRO A 3 18.85 -19.36 22.58
CA PRO A 3 19.80 -19.89 21.61
C PRO A 3 20.10 -18.82 20.57
N ALA A 4 21.36 -18.42 20.46
CA ALA A 4 21.72 -17.25 19.68
C ALA A 4 22.94 -17.46 18.79
N ILE A 5 22.97 -16.72 17.70
CA ILE A 5 24.15 -16.55 16.85
C ILE A 5 24.71 -15.15 17.10
N ARG A 6 25.98 -15.08 17.48
CA ARG A 6 26.75 -13.85 17.65
C ARG A 6 27.28 -13.37 16.30
N GLY A 7 27.00 -12.11 15.99
CA GLY A 7 27.55 -11.36 14.86
C GLY A 7 28.30 -10.13 15.31
N VAL A 8 29.07 -9.52 14.39
CA VAL A 8 29.73 -8.24 14.59
C VAL A 8 29.32 -7.29 13.46
N GLN A 9 28.79 -6.12 13.82
CA GLN A 9 28.43 -5.07 12.87
C GLN A 9 28.98 -3.73 13.39
N ALA A 10 29.67 -2.98 12.53
CA ALA A 10 30.32 -1.72 12.89
C ALA A 10 31.19 -1.82 14.16
N GLY A 11 31.94 -2.93 14.29
CA GLY A 11 32.83 -3.19 15.42
C GLY A 11 32.14 -3.57 16.73
N ARG A 12 30.82 -3.79 16.74
CA ARG A 12 30.05 -4.15 17.94
C ARG A 12 29.39 -5.51 17.79
N GLU A 13 29.38 -6.28 18.87
CA GLU A 13 28.65 -7.54 18.91
C GLU A 13 27.13 -7.29 18.92
N PHE A 14 26.42 -8.17 18.23
CA PHE A 14 24.96 -8.29 18.30
C PHE A 14 24.58 -9.77 18.17
N TYR A 15 23.35 -10.10 18.53
CA TYR A 15 22.91 -11.49 18.60
C TYR A 15 21.59 -11.69 17.87
N VAL A 16 21.42 -12.83 17.22
CA VAL A 16 20.14 -13.22 16.59
C VAL A 16 19.65 -14.50 17.24
N SER A 17 18.40 -14.51 17.68
CA SER A 17 17.72 -15.69 18.25
C SER A 17 16.37 -15.90 17.58
N MET A 18 15.99 -17.16 17.37
CA MET A 18 14.60 -17.51 17.10
C MET A 18 13.84 -17.53 18.42
N CYS A 19 12.78 -16.73 18.52
CA CYS A 19 11.98 -16.61 19.73
C CYS A 19 10.56 -17.12 19.47
N PRO A 20 10.05 -18.06 20.29
CA PRO A 20 8.65 -18.46 20.24
C PRO A 20 7.72 -17.25 20.35
N LEU A 21 6.66 -17.19 19.54
CA LEU A 21 5.74 -16.05 19.50
C LEU A 21 5.13 -15.77 20.88
N ARG A 22 4.86 -16.82 21.69
CA ARG A 22 4.35 -16.68 23.07
C ARG A 22 5.25 -15.88 24.01
N LEU A 23 6.55 -15.79 23.71
CA LEU A 23 7.49 -15.00 24.51
C LEU A 23 7.49 -13.54 24.11
N ILE A 24 7.12 -13.21 22.87
CA ILE A 24 7.20 -11.85 22.31
C ILE A 24 6.42 -10.83 23.16
N PRO A 25 5.16 -11.07 23.59
CA PRO A 25 4.47 -10.13 24.48
C PRO A 25 5.10 -10.01 25.87
N LYS A 26 5.78 -11.08 26.35
CA LYS A 26 6.33 -11.17 27.71
C LYS A 26 7.71 -10.53 27.85
N ILE A 27 8.55 -10.59 26.81
CA ILE A 27 9.90 -10.00 26.83
C ILE A 27 9.87 -8.50 26.49
N PHE A 28 8.87 -8.07 25.73
CA PHE A 28 8.67 -6.68 25.35
C PHE A 28 7.51 -6.07 26.14
N LEU A 29 7.72 -5.89 27.45
CA LEU A 29 6.77 -5.19 28.32
C LEU A 29 6.90 -3.69 28.07
N PHE A 30 5.78 -3.02 27.77
CA PHE A 30 5.78 -1.59 27.47
C PHE A 30 4.76 -0.83 28.30
N ASP A 31 5.22 0.32 28.82
CA ASP A 31 4.39 1.46 29.15
C ASP A 31 5.20 2.77 28.97
N GLU A 32 5.57 3.10 27.71
CA GLU A 32 6.21 4.39 27.38
C GLU A 32 5.20 5.42 26.80
N ASP A 33 3.92 5.06 26.73
CA ASP A 33 2.87 5.90 26.15
C ASP A 33 2.69 7.23 26.93
N GLU A 34 3.10 7.27 28.20
CA GLU A 34 3.02 8.43 29.09
C GLU A 34 4.26 9.37 29.05
N LEU A 35 5.37 8.96 28.43
CA LEU A 35 6.62 9.75 28.40
C LEU A 35 6.58 10.88 27.36
N ALA A 36 7.40 11.94 27.45
CA ALA A 36 7.49 12.94 26.36
C ALA A 36 8.25 12.37 25.13
N PRO A 37 8.01 12.83 23.88
CA PRO A 37 8.67 12.30 22.68
C PRO A 37 10.21 12.30 22.76
N GLU A 38 10.80 13.31 23.38
CA GLU A 38 12.26 13.49 23.51
C GLU A 38 12.92 12.42 24.38
N VAL A 39 12.15 11.83 25.30
CA VAL A 39 12.62 10.81 26.25
C VAL A 39 12.19 9.39 25.85
N ARG A 40 11.47 9.22 24.73
CA ARG A 40 11.06 7.91 24.22
C ARG A 40 12.13 7.30 23.31
N ALA A 41 12.28 5.98 23.37
CA ALA A 41 13.08 5.24 22.40
C ALA A 41 12.26 4.82 21.17
N GLN A 42 10.94 5.03 21.20
CA GLN A 42 9.97 4.52 20.23
C GLN A 42 8.91 5.56 19.85
N ARG A 43 8.27 5.36 18.70
CA ARG A 43 7.09 6.13 18.29
C ARG A 43 5.81 5.56 18.91
N VAL A 44 4.77 6.39 18.97
CA VAL A 44 3.40 5.94 19.31
C VAL A 44 2.93 4.93 18.28
N LEU A 45 2.38 3.83 18.77
CA LEU A 45 1.78 2.79 17.93
C LEU A 45 0.49 3.30 17.28
N ASN A 46 0.39 3.20 15.95
CA ASN A 46 -0.88 3.48 15.27
C ASN A 46 -1.80 2.25 15.37
N LYS A 47 -2.70 2.28 16.36
CA LYS A 47 -3.65 1.19 16.64
C LYS A 47 -4.56 0.86 15.44
N GLY A 48 -4.85 1.84 14.58
CA GLY A 48 -5.65 1.63 13.36
C GLY A 48 -5.02 0.68 12.34
N ARG A 49 -3.70 0.43 12.42
CA ARG A 49 -3.00 -0.52 11.54
C ARG A 49 -3.03 -1.96 12.05
N LEU A 50 -3.33 -2.19 13.31
CA LEU A 50 -3.25 -3.51 13.92
C LEU A 50 -4.22 -4.53 13.32
N PRO A 51 -5.52 -4.21 13.10
CA PRO A 51 -6.47 -5.22 12.62
C PRO A 51 -6.05 -5.90 11.32
N ALA A 52 -5.46 -5.15 10.38
CA ALA A 52 -4.99 -5.71 9.12
C ALA A 52 -3.77 -6.62 9.29
N LEU A 53 -2.83 -6.29 10.19
CA LEU A 53 -1.67 -7.13 10.46
C LEU A 53 -2.04 -8.38 11.26
N THR A 54 -2.97 -8.26 12.22
CA THR A 54 -3.46 -9.41 13.01
C THR A 54 -4.14 -10.42 12.10
N ARG A 55 -5.06 -9.97 11.23
CA ARG A 55 -5.69 -10.81 10.20
C ARG A 55 -4.68 -11.43 9.24
N TYR A 56 -3.64 -10.69 8.84
CA TYR A 56 -2.59 -11.26 7.99
C TYR A 56 -1.93 -12.50 8.61
N ILE A 57 -1.74 -12.53 9.93
CA ILE A 57 -1.21 -13.71 10.64
C ILE A 57 -2.29 -14.80 10.72
N VAL A 58 -3.46 -14.46 11.25
CA VAL A 58 -4.53 -15.43 11.57
C VAL A 58 -5.13 -16.09 10.32
N ASP A 59 -5.34 -15.30 9.26
CA ASP A 59 -5.99 -15.77 8.02
C ASP A 59 -4.99 -16.49 7.08
N ASN A 60 -3.68 -16.50 7.39
CA ASN A 60 -2.65 -17.08 6.52
C ASN A 60 -1.64 -17.94 7.31
N PRO A 61 -2.09 -18.92 8.11
CA PRO A 61 -1.23 -19.66 9.04
C PRO A 61 -0.06 -20.37 8.34
N ASP A 62 -0.24 -20.82 7.09
CA ASP A 62 0.78 -21.59 6.37
C ASP A 62 1.67 -20.76 5.41
N ASP A 63 1.46 -19.43 5.31
CA ASP A 63 2.15 -18.61 4.30
C ASP A 63 2.48 -17.18 4.78
N TYR A 64 2.08 -16.73 5.99
CA TYR A 64 2.47 -15.39 6.44
C TYR A 64 4.00 -15.27 6.65
N VAL A 65 4.55 -14.07 6.45
CA VAL A 65 5.98 -13.80 6.60
C VAL A 65 6.20 -12.48 7.31
N PHE A 66 7.06 -12.48 8.34
CA PHE A 66 7.59 -11.28 8.97
C PHE A 66 9.11 -11.22 8.90
N SER A 67 9.63 -10.00 8.77
CA SER A 67 11.03 -9.74 9.06
C SER A 67 11.32 -9.86 10.56
N ALA A 68 12.59 -9.84 10.93
CA ALA A 68 13.03 -9.92 12.33
C ALA A 68 12.61 -8.70 13.15
N LEU A 69 12.30 -8.90 14.44
CA LEU A 69 12.19 -7.81 15.41
C LEU A 69 13.60 -7.34 15.78
N THR A 70 13.81 -6.03 15.94
CA THR A 70 15.09 -5.49 16.40
C THR A 70 14.91 -4.82 17.74
N ALA A 71 15.74 -5.21 18.71
CA ALA A 71 15.66 -4.73 20.07
C ALA A 71 17.04 -4.36 20.64
N SER A 72 17.07 -3.28 21.42
CA SER A 72 18.17 -2.91 22.30
C SER A 72 17.87 -3.44 23.70
N VAL A 73 18.87 -4.00 24.35
CA VAL A 73 18.76 -4.57 25.70
C VAL A 73 19.50 -3.66 26.68
N ASP A 74 18.74 -3.02 27.55
CA ASP A 74 19.20 -2.22 28.68
C ASP A 74 19.40 -3.16 29.88
N GLY A 75 20.63 -3.66 30.01
CA GLY A 75 21.04 -4.64 31.00
C GLY A 75 22.24 -5.47 30.55
N GLU A 76 22.75 -6.30 31.45
CA GLU A 76 23.87 -7.19 31.12
C GLU A 76 23.44 -8.29 30.14
N MET A 77 24.24 -8.50 29.09
CA MET A 77 24.09 -9.60 28.17
C MET A 77 25.35 -10.46 28.21
N HIS A 78 25.19 -11.73 28.58
CA HIS A 78 26.31 -12.67 28.60
C HIS A 78 26.09 -13.77 27.57
N PHE A 79 26.95 -13.81 26.56
CA PHE A 79 26.97 -14.86 25.56
C PHE A 79 27.96 -15.96 25.94
N GLN A 80 27.48 -17.21 25.92
CA GLN A 80 28.28 -18.41 26.12
C GLN A 80 28.34 -19.20 24.81
N SER A 81 29.52 -19.29 24.19
CA SER A 81 29.72 -20.08 22.97
C SER A 81 29.61 -21.58 23.23
N ILE A 82 29.18 -22.33 22.22
CA ILE A 82 29.15 -23.81 22.30
C ILE A 82 30.51 -24.45 21.95
N GLY A 83 31.47 -23.67 21.46
CA GLY A 83 32.83 -24.15 21.21
C GLY A 83 33.83 -23.02 21.09
N ASP A 84 35.10 -23.37 21.24
CA ASP A 84 36.22 -22.41 21.30
C ASP A 84 36.86 -22.11 19.94
N SER A 85 36.40 -22.78 18.87
CA SER A 85 36.87 -22.55 17.51
C SER A 85 35.76 -22.67 16.45
N GLY A 86 36.05 -22.14 15.26
CA GLY A 86 35.17 -22.28 14.08
C GLY A 86 33.76 -21.69 14.27
N VAL A 87 32.75 -22.43 13.80
CA VAL A 87 31.33 -22.04 13.90
C VAL A 87 30.84 -22.04 15.36
N GLY A 88 31.42 -22.90 16.21
CA GLY A 88 31.08 -23.01 17.62
C GLY A 88 31.33 -21.73 18.43
N MET A 89 32.25 -20.87 18.00
CA MET A 89 32.49 -19.56 18.64
C MET A 89 31.35 -18.55 18.41
N ARG A 90 30.56 -18.73 17.34
CA ARG A 90 29.47 -17.82 16.97
C ARG A 90 28.10 -18.35 17.36
N ALA A 91 27.94 -19.66 17.52
CA ALA A 91 26.71 -20.25 18.04
C ALA A 91 26.80 -20.43 19.55
N GLY A 92 25.72 -20.15 20.29
CA GLY A 92 25.79 -20.12 21.74
C GLY A 92 24.46 -19.89 22.43
N GLN A 93 24.55 -19.67 23.74
CA GLN A 93 23.44 -19.27 24.59
C GLN A 93 23.64 -17.83 25.03
N LEU A 94 22.67 -16.97 24.72
CA LEU A 94 22.60 -15.60 25.22
C LEU A 94 21.79 -15.58 26.52
N ARG A 95 22.44 -15.15 27.60
CA ARG A 95 21.83 -14.95 28.91
C ARG A 95 21.53 -13.47 29.08
N ILE A 96 20.26 -13.16 29.29
CA ILE A 96 19.75 -11.82 29.58
C ILE A 96 18.91 -11.96 30.85
N PRO A 97 19.17 -11.16 31.90
CA PRO A 97 18.35 -11.12 33.11
C PRO A 97 16.89 -10.79 32.77
N MET A 98 15.93 -11.39 33.48
CA MET A 98 14.50 -11.08 33.28
C MET A 98 14.15 -9.63 33.66
N ALA A 99 14.93 -9.02 34.54
CA ALA A 99 14.78 -7.61 34.92
C ALA A 99 15.37 -6.63 33.87
N ALA A 100 16.09 -7.13 32.85
CA ALA A 100 16.60 -6.28 31.79
C ALA A 100 15.45 -5.71 30.97
N ARG A 101 15.60 -4.46 30.54
CA ARG A 101 14.58 -3.77 29.76
C ARG A 101 14.88 -3.93 28.27
N PHE A 102 13.86 -4.32 27.50
CA PHE A 102 13.97 -4.51 26.06
C PHE A 102 13.28 -3.34 25.32
N LEU A 103 14.06 -2.58 24.56
CA LEU A 103 13.58 -1.45 23.77
C LEU A 103 13.49 -1.89 22.29
N ILE A 104 12.29 -1.90 21.70
CA ILE A 104 12.13 -2.26 20.29
C ILE A 104 12.57 -1.08 19.42
N ASN A 105 13.59 -1.27 18.58
CA ASN A 105 14.00 -0.27 17.59
C ASN A 105 13.22 -0.43 16.26
N ASP A 106 12.82 -1.65 15.91
CA ASP A 106 11.98 -1.93 14.74
C ASP A 106 11.08 -3.16 14.96
N GLY A 107 9.87 -3.10 14.41
CA GLY A 107 8.88 -4.19 14.51
C GLY A 107 7.80 -4.01 15.58
N GLN A 108 7.62 -2.80 16.13
CA GLN A 108 6.60 -2.51 17.15
C GLN A 108 5.18 -2.94 16.74
N HIS A 109 4.79 -2.70 15.48
CA HIS A 109 3.47 -3.12 14.97
C HIS A 109 3.38 -4.65 14.80
N ARG A 110 4.48 -5.32 14.44
CA ARG A 110 4.55 -6.78 14.34
C ARG A 110 4.41 -7.42 15.72
N ARG A 111 5.14 -6.92 16.73
CA ARG A 111 5.00 -7.35 18.13
C ARG A 111 3.55 -7.22 18.62
N ALA A 112 2.91 -6.08 18.38
CA ALA A 112 1.52 -5.85 18.78
C ALA A 112 0.52 -6.73 18.02
N ALA A 113 0.73 -6.97 16.72
CA ALA A 113 -0.10 -7.88 15.93
C ALA A 113 0.05 -9.34 16.39
N ILE A 114 1.27 -9.79 16.71
CA ILE A 114 1.54 -11.11 17.30
C ILE A 114 0.78 -11.27 18.62
N GLU A 115 0.82 -10.26 19.49
CA GLU A 115 0.07 -10.30 20.75
C GLU A 115 -1.45 -10.45 20.53
N GLN A 116 -2.02 -9.74 19.56
CA GLN A 116 -3.44 -9.86 19.22
C GLN A 116 -3.76 -11.21 18.57
N ALA A 117 -2.92 -11.67 17.64
CA ALA A 117 -3.11 -12.93 16.94
C ALA A 117 -3.06 -14.12 17.92
N LEU A 118 -2.18 -14.08 18.94
CA LEU A 118 -2.12 -15.10 20.00
C LEU A 118 -3.38 -15.15 20.87
N LYS A 119 -4.13 -14.04 20.99
CA LYS A 119 -5.41 -14.02 21.71
C LYS A 119 -6.52 -14.69 20.89
N GLU A 120 -6.44 -14.60 19.56
CA GLU A 120 -7.40 -15.21 18.63
C GLU A 120 -7.06 -16.69 18.37
N ASN A 121 -5.77 -17.01 18.20
CA ASN A 121 -5.26 -18.35 17.98
C ASN A 121 -4.00 -18.60 18.83
N PRO A 122 -4.14 -19.22 20.03
CA PRO A 122 -3.02 -19.53 20.92
C PRO A 122 -1.98 -20.50 20.35
N ASP A 123 -2.34 -21.33 19.36
CA ASP A 123 -1.45 -22.35 18.79
C ASP A 123 -0.27 -21.72 18.03
N LEU A 124 -0.44 -20.50 17.51
CA LEU A 124 0.64 -19.67 16.94
C LEU A 124 1.81 -19.49 17.92
N GLY A 125 1.60 -19.69 19.22
CA GLY A 125 2.62 -19.53 20.25
C GLY A 125 3.83 -20.45 20.10
N GLU A 126 3.71 -21.58 19.38
CA GLU A 126 4.83 -22.50 19.10
C GLU A 126 5.68 -22.05 17.92
N GLU A 127 5.15 -21.20 17.04
CA GLU A 127 5.92 -20.63 15.93
C GLU A 127 7.00 -19.68 16.44
N THR A 128 8.00 -19.38 15.60
CA THR A 128 9.13 -18.55 16.00
C THR A 128 9.33 -17.37 15.06
N ILE A 129 9.79 -16.25 15.63
CA ILE A 129 10.25 -15.08 14.88
C ILE A 129 11.69 -14.77 15.24
N ALA A 130 12.47 -14.35 14.26
CA ALA A 130 13.83 -13.86 14.50
C ALA A 130 13.79 -12.57 15.33
N VAL A 131 14.62 -12.50 16.37
CA VAL A 131 14.85 -11.30 17.17
C VAL A 131 16.33 -10.99 17.15
N VAL A 132 16.66 -9.76 16.77
CA VAL A 132 18.01 -9.20 16.76
C VAL A 132 18.21 -8.37 18.02
N PHE A 133 19.12 -8.79 18.88
CA PHE A 133 19.48 -8.14 20.13
C PHE A 133 20.76 -7.33 19.97
N PHE A 134 20.67 -6.04 20.28
CA PHE A 134 21.81 -5.13 20.40
C PHE A 134 22.00 -4.74 21.87
N TYR A 135 23.25 -4.51 22.26
CA TYR A 135 23.55 -3.92 23.56
C TYR A 135 23.15 -2.45 23.56
N ASP A 136 22.30 -2.07 24.51
CA ASP A 136 21.95 -0.67 24.72
C ASP A 136 23.15 0.08 25.31
N ALA A 137 23.48 1.24 24.75
CA ALA A 137 24.50 2.13 25.30
C ALA A 137 23.93 3.51 25.67
N GLY A 138 22.64 3.56 25.97
CA GLY A 138 21.88 4.75 26.35
C GLY A 138 20.85 5.16 25.30
N LEU A 139 19.84 5.92 25.78
CA LEU A 139 18.69 6.39 25.01
C LEU A 139 19.05 7.02 23.65
N ALA A 140 20.06 7.89 23.61
CA ALA A 140 20.48 8.57 22.37
C ALA A 140 20.88 7.57 21.27
N ARG A 141 21.53 6.45 21.64
CA ARG A 141 21.89 5.41 20.68
C ARG A 141 20.67 4.63 20.20
N CYS A 142 19.73 4.30 21.09
CA CYS A 142 18.49 3.64 20.69
C CYS A 142 17.67 4.51 19.71
N GLN A 143 17.60 5.82 19.96
CA GLN A 143 16.98 6.79 19.05
C GLN A 143 17.70 6.86 17.71
N GLN A 144 19.04 6.89 17.70
CA GLN A 144 19.82 6.86 16.46
C GLN A 144 19.58 5.56 15.67
N MET A 145 19.59 4.40 16.33
CA MET A 145 19.29 3.11 15.70
C MET A 145 17.87 3.08 15.11
N PHE A 146 16.88 3.60 15.83
CA PHE A 146 15.52 3.76 15.30
C PHE A 146 15.53 4.63 14.04
N ALA A 147 16.25 5.76 14.05
CA ALA A 147 16.35 6.65 12.90
C ALA A 147 17.01 5.96 11.70
N ASP A 148 18.12 5.25 11.90
CA ASP A 148 18.87 4.58 10.83
C ASP A 148 18.05 3.45 10.18
N LEU A 149 17.39 2.61 10.98
CA LEU A 149 16.55 1.51 10.49
C LEU A 149 15.37 2.01 9.64
N ASN A 150 14.80 3.17 10.00
CA ASN A 150 13.64 3.72 9.28
C ASN A 150 14.02 4.65 8.12
N ARG A 151 15.14 5.37 8.20
CA ARG A 151 15.58 6.35 7.18
C ARG A 151 16.01 5.66 5.88
N HIS A 152 16.69 4.53 5.98
CA HIS A 152 17.22 3.81 4.81
C HIS A 152 16.22 2.81 4.20
N ALA A 153 15.09 2.57 4.87
CA ALA A 153 14.03 1.72 4.35
C ALA A 153 13.32 2.38 3.15
N VAL A 154 13.71 2.01 1.93
CA VAL A 154 13.04 2.46 0.71
C VAL A 154 11.74 1.67 0.54
N ARG A 155 10.61 2.37 0.55
CA ARG A 155 9.31 1.75 0.25
C ARG A 155 9.27 1.41 -1.25
N PRO A 156 8.98 0.15 -1.62
CA PRO A 156 8.76 -0.21 -3.01
C PRO A 156 7.63 0.62 -3.63
N ALA A 157 7.69 0.82 -4.94
CA ALA A 157 6.61 1.45 -5.68
C ALA A 157 5.30 0.66 -5.51
N ARG A 158 4.15 1.34 -5.59
CA ARG A 158 2.86 0.64 -5.42
C ARG A 158 2.61 -0.37 -6.53
N SER A 159 3.07 -0.08 -7.76
CA SER A 159 2.87 -0.96 -8.92
C SER A 159 3.55 -2.31 -8.70
N ILE A 160 4.82 -2.35 -8.28
CA ILE A 160 5.49 -3.61 -7.97
C ILE A 160 4.83 -4.37 -6.81
N GLY A 161 4.33 -3.66 -5.80
CA GLY A 161 3.56 -4.28 -4.73
C GLY A 161 2.29 -4.99 -5.24
N VAL A 162 1.53 -4.32 -6.13
CA VAL A 162 0.36 -4.94 -6.79
C VAL A 162 0.78 -6.08 -7.73
N LEU A 163 1.94 -5.98 -8.37
CA LEU A 163 2.44 -7.02 -9.28
C LEU A 163 2.73 -8.33 -8.55
N TYR A 164 3.27 -8.27 -7.33
CA TYR A 164 3.67 -9.45 -6.56
C TYR A 164 2.64 -9.90 -5.53
N ASP A 165 1.53 -9.17 -5.34
CA ASP A 165 0.47 -9.56 -4.42
C ASP A 165 -0.43 -10.64 -5.05
N HIS A 166 -0.16 -11.90 -4.73
CA HIS A 166 -0.96 -13.03 -5.20
C HIS A 166 -2.13 -13.39 -4.29
N ARG A 167 -2.34 -12.65 -3.19
CA ARG A 167 -3.42 -12.89 -2.23
C ARG A 167 -4.59 -11.94 -2.43
N ASP A 168 -4.31 -10.70 -2.80
CA ASP A 168 -5.37 -9.72 -3.10
C ASP A 168 -6.03 -10.02 -4.46
N ASP A 169 -7.31 -10.40 -4.42
CA ASP A 169 -8.13 -10.61 -5.61
C ASP A 169 -8.17 -9.40 -6.54
N LEU A 170 -8.19 -8.18 -5.99
CA LEU A 170 -8.13 -6.97 -6.82
C LEU A 170 -6.78 -6.81 -7.52
N ALA A 171 -5.68 -7.23 -6.87
CA ALA A 171 -4.37 -7.22 -7.48
C ALA A 171 -4.30 -8.24 -8.62
N ILE A 172 -4.87 -9.43 -8.44
CA ILE A 172 -5.03 -10.46 -9.47
C ILE A 172 -5.81 -9.89 -10.67
N ILE A 173 -6.99 -9.30 -10.44
CA ILE A 173 -7.81 -8.71 -11.52
C ILE A 173 -7.05 -7.59 -12.24
N ALA A 174 -6.40 -6.68 -11.51
CA ALA A 174 -5.65 -5.58 -12.12
C ALA A 174 -4.48 -6.09 -13.00
N ARG A 175 -3.78 -7.14 -12.59
CA ARG A 175 -2.75 -7.80 -13.42
C ARG A 175 -3.34 -8.45 -14.65
N LEU A 176 -4.46 -9.17 -14.50
CA LEU A 176 -5.15 -9.82 -15.63
C LEU A 176 -5.59 -8.76 -16.65
N LEU A 177 -6.17 -7.65 -16.21
CA LEU A 177 -6.49 -6.51 -17.07
C LEU A 177 -5.24 -5.98 -17.77
N ALA A 178 -4.17 -5.69 -17.03
CA ALA A 178 -2.93 -5.15 -17.60
C ALA A 178 -2.25 -6.08 -18.62
N MET A 179 -2.38 -7.40 -18.46
CA MET A 179 -1.71 -8.39 -19.31
C MET A 179 -2.58 -8.91 -20.46
N LYS A 180 -3.90 -9.00 -20.26
CA LYS A 180 -4.80 -9.68 -21.19
C LYS A 180 -5.81 -8.75 -21.86
N SER A 181 -6.24 -7.66 -21.21
CA SER A 181 -7.24 -6.77 -21.79
C SER A 181 -6.69 -6.07 -23.05
N PRO A 182 -7.45 -6.03 -24.16
CA PRO A 182 -7.06 -5.28 -25.36
C PRO A 182 -6.76 -3.81 -25.08
N VAL A 183 -7.39 -3.23 -24.06
CA VAL A 183 -7.24 -1.81 -23.68
C VAL A 183 -5.86 -1.52 -23.11
N PHE A 184 -5.38 -2.41 -22.23
CA PHE A 184 -4.22 -2.17 -21.37
C PHE A 184 -2.96 -2.93 -21.81
N LYS A 185 -3.12 -4.09 -22.47
CA LYS A 185 -2.01 -4.98 -22.83
C LYS A 185 -0.92 -4.22 -23.60
N GLY A 186 0.30 -4.25 -23.08
CA GLY A 186 1.46 -3.58 -23.68
C GLY A 186 1.60 -2.08 -23.31
N HIS A 187 0.58 -1.45 -22.76
CA HIS A 187 0.54 -0.01 -22.44
C HIS A 187 0.50 0.31 -20.94
N VAL A 188 0.72 -0.67 -20.07
CA VAL A 188 0.87 -0.50 -18.63
C VAL A 188 2.33 -0.63 -18.20
N GLU A 189 2.80 0.30 -17.35
CA GLU A 189 4.03 0.19 -16.58
C GLU A 189 3.79 -0.66 -15.33
N MET A 190 4.46 -1.81 -15.27
CA MET A 190 4.15 -2.86 -14.30
C MET A 190 4.89 -2.67 -12.97
N GLU A 191 6.06 -2.04 -12.99
CA GLU A 191 6.94 -1.98 -11.82
C GLU A 191 6.89 -0.61 -11.15
N ASN A 192 6.97 0.45 -11.97
CA ASN A 192 7.00 1.82 -11.48
C ASN A 192 5.59 2.40 -11.28
N SER A 193 5.42 3.26 -10.28
CA SER A 193 4.17 4.02 -10.07
C SER A 193 4.17 5.39 -10.73
N THR A 194 5.21 5.68 -11.51
CA THR A 194 5.37 6.91 -12.29
C THR A 194 5.85 6.56 -13.68
N LEU A 195 5.48 7.39 -14.66
CA LEU A 195 5.92 7.25 -16.04
C LEU A 195 6.95 8.33 -16.34
N SER A 196 8.12 7.94 -16.86
CA SER A 196 9.08 8.90 -17.39
C SER A 196 8.49 9.64 -18.59
N GLN A 197 8.98 10.86 -18.87
CA GLN A 197 8.46 11.68 -19.97
C GLN A 197 8.47 10.94 -21.31
N ARG A 198 9.52 10.14 -21.58
CA ARG A 198 9.69 9.37 -22.82
C ARG A 198 9.06 7.96 -22.79
N SER A 199 8.42 7.57 -21.70
CA SER A 199 7.83 6.21 -21.57
C SER A 199 6.75 5.99 -22.63
N ARG A 200 6.75 4.81 -23.27
CA ARG A 200 5.74 4.39 -24.25
C ARG A 200 4.45 3.86 -23.62
N LYS A 201 4.37 3.77 -22.29
CA LYS A 201 3.18 3.28 -21.57
C LYS A 201 2.14 4.40 -21.40
N LEU A 202 0.85 4.10 -21.36
CA LEU A 202 -0.18 5.10 -21.02
C LEU A 202 -0.46 5.13 -19.53
N PHE A 203 -0.40 3.96 -18.87
CA PHE A 203 -0.87 3.79 -17.51
C PHE A 203 0.19 3.15 -16.64
N THR A 204 -0.01 3.18 -15.33
CA THR A 204 0.75 2.38 -14.37
C THR A 204 -0.16 1.30 -13.77
N LEU A 205 0.40 0.16 -13.37
CA LEU A 205 -0.38 -0.92 -12.76
C LEU A 205 -1.10 -0.43 -11.50
N SER A 206 -0.45 0.41 -10.69
CA SER A 206 -1.09 1.03 -9.54
C SER A 206 -2.31 1.90 -9.90
N ALA A 207 -2.29 2.62 -11.03
CA ALA A 207 -3.42 3.43 -11.47
C ALA A 207 -4.59 2.55 -11.92
N VAL A 208 -4.33 1.47 -12.67
CA VAL A 208 -5.33 0.47 -13.07
C VAL A 208 -5.92 -0.21 -11.83
N TYR A 209 -5.09 -0.59 -10.85
CA TYR A 209 -5.54 -1.18 -9.59
C TYR A 209 -6.51 -0.28 -8.83
N TYR A 210 -6.16 0.98 -8.55
CA TYR A 210 -7.04 1.86 -7.78
C TYR A 210 -8.33 2.21 -8.53
N ALA A 211 -8.27 2.32 -9.85
CA ALA A 211 -9.44 2.54 -10.68
C ALA A 211 -10.39 1.34 -10.65
N THR A 212 -9.86 0.13 -10.79
CA THR A 212 -10.65 -1.11 -10.71
C THR A 212 -11.15 -1.38 -9.29
N GLN A 213 -10.37 -1.07 -8.25
CA GLN A 213 -10.83 -1.10 -6.87
C GLN A 213 -12.05 -0.19 -6.68
N SER A 214 -11.99 1.03 -7.22
CA SER A 214 -13.11 1.99 -7.13
C SER A 214 -14.33 1.53 -7.91
N LEU A 215 -14.12 0.93 -9.09
CA LEU A 215 -15.17 0.34 -9.92
C LEU A 215 -15.93 -0.77 -9.20
N LEU A 216 -15.22 -1.65 -8.50
CA LEU A 216 -15.79 -2.84 -7.85
C LEU A 216 -16.20 -2.60 -6.39
N GLN A 217 -15.85 -1.44 -5.82
CA GLN A 217 -16.03 -1.15 -4.41
C GLN A 217 -17.47 -1.42 -3.94
N GLY A 218 -17.62 -2.32 -2.98
CA GLY A 218 -18.90 -2.67 -2.34
C GLY A 218 -19.93 -3.32 -3.27
N LEU A 219 -19.53 -3.81 -4.45
CA LEU A 219 -20.33 -4.75 -5.23
C LEU A 219 -20.22 -6.14 -4.61
N LYS A 220 -21.36 -6.82 -4.46
CA LYS A 220 -21.42 -8.20 -3.97
C LYS A 220 -21.43 -9.15 -5.16
N VAL A 221 -20.25 -9.44 -5.70
CA VAL A 221 -20.04 -10.37 -6.81
C VAL A 221 -18.85 -11.26 -6.48
N ASP A 222 -18.85 -12.49 -7.01
CA ASP A 222 -17.67 -13.35 -6.94
C ASP A 222 -16.53 -12.83 -7.82
N LYS A 223 -15.36 -13.46 -7.68
CA LYS A 223 -14.13 -13.04 -8.32
C LYS A 223 -14.20 -13.13 -9.85
N GLU A 224 -14.72 -14.22 -10.37
CA GLU A 224 -14.84 -14.48 -11.80
C GLU A 224 -15.76 -13.43 -12.45
N ARG A 225 -16.88 -13.10 -11.78
CA ARG A 225 -17.80 -12.07 -12.23
C ARG A 225 -17.20 -10.67 -12.10
N ALA A 226 -16.45 -10.39 -11.04
CA ALA A 226 -15.74 -9.13 -10.87
C ALA A 226 -14.71 -8.89 -11.97
N GLU A 227 -13.94 -9.92 -12.33
CA GLU A 227 -12.98 -9.89 -13.44
C GLU A 227 -13.70 -9.59 -14.77
N ALA A 228 -14.76 -10.34 -15.08
CA ALA A 228 -15.52 -10.15 -16.30
C ALA A 228 -16.15 -8.75 -16.39
N LEU A 229 -16.76 -8.26 -15.31
CA LEU A 229 -17.34 -6.92 -15.27
C LEU A 229 -16.28 -5.83 -15.46
N ALA A 230 -15.12 -5.95 -14.81
CA ALA A 230 -14.04 -5.00 -14.94
C ALA A 230 -13.47 -4.97 -16.37
N GLY A 231 -13.27 -6.14 -16.98
CA GLY A 231 -12.81 -6.25 -18.38
C GLY A 231 -13.78 -5.58 -19.35
N LEU A 232 -15.06 -5.96 -19.30
CA LEU A 232 -16.09 -5.40 -20.17
C LEU A 232 -16.26 -3.88 -19.97
N TYR A 233 -16.17 -3.42 -18.72
CA TYR A 233 -16.27 -1.99 -18.40
C TYR A 233 -15.15 -1.18 -19.04
N TRP A 234 -13.89 -1.59 -18.82
CA TRP A 234 -12.74 -0.86 -19.37
C TRP A 234 -12.70 -0.91 -20.89
N GLU A 235 -13.15 -2.00 -21.51
CA GLU A 235 -13.34 -2.07 -22.97
C GLU A 235 -14.39 -1.08 -23.46
N ALA A 236 -15.47 -0.84 -22.71
CA ALA A 236 -16.42 0.20 -23.10
C ALA A 236 -15.86 1.61 -22.88
N VAL A 237 -15.11 1.86 -21.80
CA VAL A 237 -14.42 3.14 -21.60
C VAL A 237 -13.47 3.45 -22.76
N ASP A 238 -12.74 2.44 -23.24
CA ASP A 238 -11.86 2.58 -24.38
C ASP A 238 -12.58 3.05 -25.67
N THR A 239 -13.84 2.63 -25.87
CA THR A 239 -14.66 3.09 -27.01
C THR A 239 -15.12 4.55 -26.94
N VAL A 240 -14.95 5.20 -25.78
CA VAL A 240 -15.34 6.61 -25.57
C VAL A 240 -14.14 7.53 -25.31
N VAL A 241 -12.91 6.98 -25.30
CA VAL A 241 -11.64 7.72 -25.19
C VAL A 241 -10.72 7.31 -26.36
N PRO A 242 -10.91 7.92 -27.55
CA PRO A 242 -10.31 7.44 -28.80
C PRO A 242 -8.78 7.42 -28.79
N GLU A 243 -8.13 8.34 -28.06
CA GLU A 243 -6.68 8.46 -27.97
C GLU A 243 -6.00 7.18 -27.50
N TRP A 244 -6.68 6.36 -26.69
CA TRP A 244 -6.14 5.08 -26.24
C TRP A 244 -5.99 4.10 -27.40
N ALA A 245 -6.97 4.06 -28.30
CA ALA A 245 -6.93 3.25 -29.51
C ALA A 245 -5.88 3.79 -30.49
N LEU A 246 -5.77 5.11 -30.66
CA LEU A 246 -4.75 5.74 -31.52
C LEU A 246 -3.32 5.39 -31.08
N VAL A 247 -3.06 5.34 -29.76
CA VAL A 247 -1.75 4.91 -29.25
C VAL A 247 -1.48 3.43 -29.50
N ARG A 248 -2.49 2.56 -29.38
CA ARG A 248 -2.36 1.13 -29.74
C ARG A 248 -2.13 0.94 -31.25
N GLY A 249 -2.79 1.76 -32.07
CA GLY A 249 -2.63 1.83 -33.52
C GLY A 249 -1.34 2.50 -33.99
N ARG A 250 -0.56 3.11 -33.08
CA ARG A 250 0.65 3.90 -33.35
C ARG A 250 0.43 5.18 -34.17
N GLU A 251 -0.79 5.68 -34.17
CA GLU A 251 -1.17 6.97 -34.77
C GLU A 251 -0.85 8.15 -33.85
N MET A 252 -0.76 7.89 -32.54
CA MET A 252 -0.30 8.85 -31.53
C MET A 252 0.73 8.18 -30.60
N THR A 253 1.61 8.98 -29.99
CA THR A 253 2.53 8.46 -28.98
C THR A 253 1.98 8.63 -27.56
N ALA A 254 2.27 7.68 -26.66
CA ALA A 254 1.84 7.80 -25.27
C ALA A 254 2.36 9.07 -24.54
N PRO A 255 3.61 9.54 -24.77
CA PRO A 255 4.06 10.83 -24.26
C PRO A 255 3.19 12.02 -24.69
N GLU A 256 2.81 12.11 -25.96
CA GLU A 256 1.93 13.17 -26.47
C GLU A 256 0.57 13.12 -25.77
N VAL A 257 -0.05 11.95 -25.71
CA VAL A 257 -1.34 11.78 -25.02
C VAL A 257 -1.28 12.19 -23.54
N ARG A 258 -0.23 11.82 -22.81
CA ARG A 258 -0.08 12.22 -21.40
C ARG A 258 0.23 13.71 -21.23
N ARG A 259 0.88 14.33 -22.22
CA ARG A 259 1.20 15.76 -22.22
C ARG A 259 -0.04 16.59 -22.47
N ASP A 260 -0.91 16.17 -23.38
CA ASP A 260 -2.01 17.00 -23.89
C ASP A 260 -3.35 16.67 -23.21
N PHE A 261 -3.54 15.46 -22.68
CA PHE A 261 -4.80 15.01 -22.09
C PHE A 261 -4.64 14.50 -20.65
N ILE A 262 -5.73 14.54 -19.88
CA ILE A 262 -5.74 14.02 -18.49
C ILE A 262 -6.20 12.56 -18.37
N HIS A 263 -6.87 12.00 -19.38
CA HIS A 263 -7.59 10.72 -19.27
C HIS A 263 -6.69 9.49 -19.04
N SER A 264 -5.39 9.60 -19.34
CA SER A 264 -4.39 8.55 -19.08
C SER A 264 -3.78 8.61 -17.67
N HIS A 265 -4.06 9.68 -16.92
CA HIS A 265 -3.51 9.87 -15.58
C HIS A 265 -4.36 9.17 -14.51
N GLY A 266 -3.71 8.82 -13.40
CA GLY A 266 -4.35 8.04 -12.35
C GLY A 266 -5.51 8.72 -11.62
N ILE A 267 -5.71 10.04 -11.75
CA ILE A 267 -6.91 10.73 -11.25
C ILE A 267 -8.12 10.45 -12.15
N ALA A 268 -7.96 10.56 -13.46
CA ALA A 268 -9.04 10.34 -14.41
C ALA A 268 -9.50 8.89 -14.40
N LEU A 269 -8.56 7.93 -14.38
CA LEU A 269 -8.91 6.51 -14.24
C LEU A 269 -9.68 6.22 -12.94
N HIS A 270 -9.26 6.82 -11.82
CA HIS A 270 -9.98 6.67 -10.55
C HIS A 270 -11.40 7.26 -10.64
N ALA A 271 -11.54 8.45 -11.21
CA ALA A 271 -12.84 9.08 -11.40
C ALA A 271 -13.76 8.23 -12.30
N LEU A 272 -13.22 7.71 -13.41
CA LEU A 272 -13.91 6.76 -14.29
C LEU A 272 -14.32 5.49 -13.53
N GLY A 273 -13.48 4.97 -12.64
CA GLY A 273 -13.84 3.85 -11.76
C GLY A 273 -15.06 4.16 -10.88
N ARG A 274 -15.11 5.34 -10.26
CA ARG A 274 -16.26 5.77 -9.43
C ARG A 274 -17.55 5.97 -10.23
N ILE A 275 -17.46 6.53 -11.43
CA ILE A 275 -18.60 6.62 -12.36
C ILE A 275 -19.10 5.22 -12.68
N GLY A 276 -18.19 4.32 -13.07
CA GLY A 276 -18.52 2.93 -13.36
C GLY A 276 -19.19 2.21 -12.19
N ASN A 277 -18.71 2.40 -10.96
CA ASN A 277 -19.33 1.82 -9.77
C ASN A 277 -20.79 2.25 -9.61
N THR A 278 -21.08 3.54 -9.83
CA THR A 278 -22.45 4.05 -9.80
C THR A 278 -23.31 3.32 -10.84
N LEU A 279 -22.81 3.21 -12.08
CA LEU A 279 -23.54 2.54 -13.15
C LEU A 279 -23.75 1.04 -12.88
N LEU A 280 -22.75 0.33 -12.36
CA LEU A 280 -22.82 -1.10 -12.04
C LEU A 280 -23.74 -1.40 -10.86
N ARG A 281 -23.90 -0.47 -9.92
CA ARG A 281 -24.87 -0.56 -8.82
C ARG A 281 -26.31 -0.43 -9.30
N GLU A 282 -26.55 0.41 -10.31
CA GLU A 282 -27.87 0.55 -10.93
C GLU A 282 -28.21 -0.68 -11.80
N SER A 283 -27.25 -1.17 -12.58
CA SER A 283 -27.43 -2.36 -13.41
C SER A 283 -26.09 -2.97 -13.80
N GLN A 284 -25.94 -4.27 -13.64
CA GLN A 284 -24.76 -5.00 -14.11
C GLN A 284 -24.86 -5.45 -15.58
N THR A 285 -25.98 -5.14 -16.26
CA THR A 285 -26.19 -5.51 -17.67
C THR A 285 -25.37 -4.62 -18.58
N GLN A 286 -24.49 -5.21 -19.40
CA GLN A 286 -23.56 -4.48 -20.28
C GLN A 286 -24.21 -3.39 -21.12
N LYS A 287 -25.37 -3.71 -21.73
CA LYS A 287 -26.11 -2.76 -22.58
C LYS A 287 -26.52 -1.49 -21.83
N SER A 288 -26.88 -1.61 -20.54
CA SER A 288 -27.34 -0.49 -19.71
C SER A 288 -26.23 0.54 -19.52
N TRP A 289 -25.12 0.15 -18.89
CA TRP A 289 -24.05 1.09 -18.57
C TRP A 289 -23.23 1.50 -19.82
N LYS A 290 -23.07 0.64 -20.83
CA LYS A 290 -22.37 1.01 -22.07
C LYS A 290 -23.08 2.15 -22.81
N SER A 291 -24.41 2.15 -22.84
CA SER A 291 -25.17 3.25 -23.44
C SER A 291 -24.98 4.58 -22.70
N LYS A 292 -24.91 4.54 -21.36
CA LYS A 292 -24.69 5.71 -20.52
C LYS A 292 -23.27 6.26 -20.69
N LEU A 293 -22.26 5.40 -20.81
CA LEU A 293 -20.86 5.79 -21.03
C LEU A 293 -20.64 6.61 -22.29
N ASN A 294 -21.50 6.51 -23.31
CA ASN A 294 -21.40 7.35 -24.51
C ASN A 294 -21.45 8.86 -24.20
N ARG A 295 -22.05 9.27 -23.08
CA ARG A 295 -22.03 10.67 -22.63
C ARG A 295 -20.60 11.16 -22.33
N LEU A 296 -19.67 10.28 -21.99
CA LEU A 296 -18.26 10.67 -21.80
C LEU A 296 -17.58 11.16 -23.08
N LYS A 297 -18.14 10.88 -24.26
CA LYS A 297 -17.62 11.42 -25.53
C LYS A 297 -17.74 12.95 -25.62
N THR A 298 -18.62 13.57 -24.84
CA THR A 298 -18.77 15.03 -24.79
C THR A 298 -17.80 15.70 -23.82
N VAL A 299 -17.04 14.91 -23.04
CA VAL A 299 -16.06 15.44 -22.10
C VAL A 299 -14.80 15.83 -22.86
N ASP A 300 -14.45 17.11 -22.79
CA ASP A 300 -13.15 17.58 -23.26
C ASP A 300 -12.06 17.21 -22.25
N TRP A 301 -11.30 16.16 -22.56
CA TRP A 301 -10.19 15.65 -21.75
C TRP A 301 -8.87 16.40 -21.97
N SER A 302 -8.84 17.39 -22.87
CA SER A 302 -7.66 18.22 -23.10
C SER A 302 -7.29 18.97 -21.83
N ARG A 303 -6.00 19.09 -21.55
CA ARG A 303 -5.50 19.93 -20.45
C ARG A 303 -5.71 21.42 -20.68
N SER A 304 -6.02 21.83 -21.92
CA SER A 304 -6.42 23.21 -22.22
C SER A 304 -7.84 23.54 -21.76
N ASN A 305 -8.65 22.54 -21.42
CA ASN A 305 -9.98 22.77 -20.87
C ASN A 305 -9.84 23.39 -19.46
N THR A 306 -10.33 24.62 -19.32
CA THR A 306 -10.25 25.40 -18.09
C THR A 306 -11.02 24.78 -16.94
N ASP A 307 -12.03 23.95 -17.23
CA ASP A 307 -12.82 23.26 -16.21
C ASP A 307 -11.98 22.28 -15.37
N TRP A 308 -10.80 21.87 -15.85
CA TRP A 308 -9.92 20.99 -15.11
C TRP A 308 -9.14 21.67 -13.99
N GLU A 309 -8.90 22.98 -14.06
CA GLU A 309 -8.18 23.68 -13.01
C GLU A 309 -8.98 23.65 -11.69
N GLY A 310 -8.31 23.43 -10.56
CA GLY A 310 -8.95 23.16 -9.27
C GLY A 310 -9.59 21.77 -9.14
N ARG A 311 -9.94 21.13 -10.27
CA ARG A 311 -10.45 19.74 -10.32
C ARG A 311 -9.31 18.74 -10.50
N ALA A 312 -8.92 18.45 -11.73
CA ALA A 312 -7.88 17.49 -12.05
C ALA A 312 -6.47 18.13 -12.16
N LEU A 313 -6.41 19.45 -12.38
CA LEU A 313 -5.20 20.24 -12.53
C LEU A 313 -5.07 21.27 -11.41
N VAL A 314 -3.84 21.51 -10.96
CA VAL A 314 -3.47 22.61 -10.06
C VAL A 314 -2.17 23.21 -10.58
N GLY A 315 -2.19 24.48 -10.97
CA GLY A 315 -1.07 25.16 -11.63
C GLY A 315 -0.66 24.43 -12.91
N GLY A 316 -1.62 23.91 -13.67
CA GLY A 316 -1.38 23.13 -14.88
C GLY A 316 -0.75 21.76 -14.66
N ARG A 317 -0.58 21.28 -13.41
CA ARG A 317 -0.09 19.93 -13.08
C ARG A 317 -1.23 19.04 -12.60
N VAL A 318 -1.20 17.77 -12.98
CA VAL A 318 -2.19 16.80 -12.49
C VAL A 318 -2.03 16.60 -10.99
N SER A 319 -3.10 16.84 -10.24
CA SER A 319 -3.17 16.63 -8.79
C SER A 319 -4.13 15.50 -8.46
N LYS A 320 -3.73 14.57 -7.60
CA LYS A 320 -4.57 13.45 -7.13
C LYS A 320 -4.89 13.55 -5.63
N SER A 321 -5.04 14.77 -5.12
CA SER A 321 -5.55 14.97 -3.75
C SER A 321 -6.99 14.42 -3.64
N HIS A 322 -7.44 14.18 -2.41
CA HIS A 322 -8.81 13.70 -2.18
C HIS A 322 -9.87 14.66 -2.75
N GLN A 323 -9.67 15.97 -2.53
CA GLN A 323 -10.56 17.02 -3.01
C GLN A 323 -10.54 17.14 -4.54
N ASN A 324 -9.37 17.12 -5.16
CA ASN A 324 -9.21 17.14 -6.63
C ASN A 324 -9.94 15.95 -7.28
N LEU A 325 -9.80 14.75 -6.71
CA LEU A 325 -10.51 13.57 -7.17
C LEU A 325 -12.03 13.72 -7.03
N ALA A 326 -12.51 14.19 -5.87
CA ALA A 326 -13.94 14.40 -5.64
C ALA A 326 -14.54 15.38 -6.67
N LEU A 327 -13.90 16.52 -6.89
CA LEU A 327 -14.33 17.52 -7.87
C LEU A 327 -14.27 17.01 -9.32
N THR A 328 -13.28 16.17 -9.64
CA THR A 328 -13.19 15.51 -10.95
C THR A 328 -14.37 14.54 -11.15
N VAL A 329 -14.72 13.77 -10.12
CA VAL A 329 -15.89 12.87 -10.15
C VAL A 329 -17.17 13.67 -10.32
N ASN A 330 -17.35 14.76 -9.57
CA ASN A 330 -18.52 15.62 -9.67
C ASN A 330 -18.72 16.20 -11.07
N TYR A 331 -17.62 16.68 -11.67
CA TYR A 331 -17.63 17.15 -13.06
C TYR A 331 -18.12 16.06 -14.02
N LEU A 332 -17.57 14.84 -13.92
CA LEU A 332 -18.02 13.73 -14.75
C LEU A 332 -19.46 13.32 -14.47
N ARG A 333 -19.91 13.32 -13.20
CA ARG A 333 -21.30 13.02 -12.82
C ARG A 333 -22.27 13.98 -13.49
N ARG A 334 -21.96 15.28 -13.52
CA ARG A 334 -22.80 16.29 -14.20
C ARG A 334 -22.90 16.03 -15.70
N HIS A 335 -21.79 15.76 -16.38
CA HIS A 335 -21.79 15.35 -17.81
C HIS A 335 -22.58 14.07 -18.07
N MET A 336 -22.54 13.14 -17.11
CA MET A 336 -23.26 11.87 -17.15
C MET A 336 -24.73 11.98 -16.72
N VAL A 337 -25.18 13.15 -16.24
CA VAL A 337 -26.52 13.38 -15.66
C VAL A 337 -26.79 12.43 -14.49
N LEU A 338 -25.77 12.23 -13.64
CA LEU A 338 -25.85 11.46 -12.40
C LEU A 338 -25.99 12.41 -11.22
N GLN A 339 -26.79 12.01 -10.22
CA GLN A 339 -26.95 12.77 -8.99
C GLN A 339 -25.63 12.80 -8.20
N LEU A 340 -25.34 13.96 -7.60
CA LEU A 340 -24.28 14.10 -6.60
C LEU A 340 -24.81 13.65 -5.24
N SER A 341 -24.00 12.94 -4.48
CA SER A 341 -24.29 12.69 -3.06
C SER A 341 -24.23 13.99 -2.25
N PRO A 342 -24.82 14.05 -1.04
CA PRO A 342 -24.75 15.25 -0.19
C PRO A 342 -23.32 15.69 0.15
N GLU A 343 -22.38 14.76 0.24
CA GLU A 343 -20.97 15.07 0.45
C GLU A 343 -20.33 15.66 -0.81
N GLU A 344 -20.54 15.03 -1.97
CA GLU A 344 -20.08 15.53 -3.26
C GLU A 344 -20.63 16.92 -3.56
N GLN A 345 -21.90 17.17 -3.25
CA GLN A 345 -22.56 18.47 -3.41
C GLN A 345 -21.91 19.54 -2.53
N ARG A 346 -21.62 19.24 -1.25
CA ARG A 346 -20.93 20.18 -0.34
C ARG A 346 -19.54 20.55 -0.86
N VAL A 347 -18.77 19.57 -1.34
CA VAL A 347 -17.43 19.80 -1.90
C VAL A 347 -17.52 20.67 -3.16
N GLU A 348 -18.52 20.42 -4.00
CA GLU A 348 -18.76 21.20 -5.22
C GLU A 348 -19.16 22.65 -4.93
N GLU A 349 -20.03 22.88 -3.95
CA GLU A 349 -20.44 24.22 -3.53
C GLU A 349 -19.30 25.02 -2.89
N ALA A 350 -18.45 24.37 -2.09
CA ALA A 350 -17.24 25.00 -1.55
C ALA A 350 -16.28 25.44 -2.67
N TYR A 351 -16.08 24.59 -3.67
CA TYR A 351 -15.27 24.92 -4.85
C TYR A 351 -15.82 26.11 -5.65
N VAL A 352 -17.14 26.14 -5.91
CA VAL A 352 -17.78 27.23 -6.65
C VAL A 352 -17.72 28.56 -5.89
N ARG A 353 -17.73 28.54 -4.56
CA ARG A 353 -17.60 29.74 -3.72
C ARG A 353 -16.16 30.27 -3.61
N GLY A 354 -15.16 29.49 -4.01
CA GLY A 354 -13.74 29.84 -3.85
C GLY A 354 -13.18 29.59 -2.45
N ASP A 355 -13.87 28.79 -1.63
CA ASP A 355 -13.48 28.46 -0.25
C ASP A 355 -12.48 27.27 -0.20
N SER A 356 -11.99 26.82 -1.36
CA SER A 356 -11.41 25.50 -1.61
C SER A 356 -9.90 25.46 -1.76
#